data_AF-A0A958B7S9-F1
#
_entry.id   AF-A0A958B7S9-F1
#
_cell.length_a   1.000
_cell.length_b   1.000
_cell.length_c   1.000
_cell.angle_alpha   90.00
_cell.angle_beta   90.00
_cell.angle_gamma   90.00
#
_symmetry.space_group_name_H-M   'P 1'
#
loop_
_entity.id
_entity.type
_entity.pdbx_description
1 polymer ?
#
loop_
_entity_poly.entity_id
_entity_poly.type
_entity_poly.pdbx_seq_one_letter_code
_entity_poly.pdbx_strand_id
1 'polypeptide(L)'
;DQESVANWQAMQKWIHDGVPVAGEAFRQWVKEYIRGNELMKGEHMVKGQAVDLSNIRANFLNVVAKYDHLVPPHQSTSVMDLISSEDKRLDIIPAGHVGLMAGRNARYKLWPKLASWLDERSQS
;
A
#
# COMPACT_ATOMS: atom_id res chain seq x y z
N ASP A 1 -3.18 -26.15 -17.49
CA ASP A 1 -1.82 -26.66 -17.78
C ASP A 1 -1.02 -26.73 -16.46
N GLN A 2 0.24 -27.17 -16.50
CA GLN A 2 1.10 -27.27 -15.31
C GLN A 2 1.49 -25.91 -14.68
N GLU A 3 1.61 -24.85 -15.48
CA GLU A 3 1.95 -23.49 -15.01
C GLU A 3 0.81 -22.90 -14.17
N SER A 4 -0.44 -23.09 -14.60
CA SER A 4 -1.62 -22.67 -13.84
C SER A 4 -1.71 -23.37 -12.48
N VAL A 5 -1.39 -24.66 -12.42
CA VAL A 5 -1.36 -25.44 -11.16
C VAL A 5 -0.24 -24.95 -10.25
N ALA A 6 0.96 -24.72 -10.79
CA ALA A 6 2.09 -24.20 -10.01
C ALA A 6 1.81 -22.80 -9.43
N ASN A 7 1.23 -21.90 -10.23
CA ASN A 7 0.84 -20.56 -9.78
C ASN A 7 -0.22 -20.61 -8.67
N TRP A 8 -1.21 -21.51 -8.79
CA TRP A 8 -2.20 -21.72 -7.74
C TRP A 8 -1.56 -22.25 -6.45
N GLN A 9 -0.68 -23.24 -6.53
CA GLN A 9 0.04 -23.79 -5.37
C GLN A 9 0.91 -22.73 -4.69
N ALA A 10 1.62 -21.91 -5.45
CA ALA A 10 2.43 -20.81 -4.92
C ALA A 10 1.56 -19.79 -4.17
N MET A 11 0.39 -19.44 -4.72
CA MET A 11 -0.56 -18.55 -4.07
C MET A 11 -1.12 -19.17 -2.78
N GLN A 12 -1.50 -20.45 -2.80
CA GLN A 12 -1.98 -21.15 -1.60
C GLN A 12 -0.90 -21.21 -0.53
N LYS A 13 0.35 -21.51 -0.89
CA LYS A 13 1.45 -21.48 0.06
C LYS A 13 1.58 -20.10 0.68
N TRP A 14 1.64 -19.05 -0.12
CA TRP A 14 1.78 -17.67 0.36
C TRP A 14 0.67 -17.26 1.33
N ILE A 15 -0.59 -17.62 1.05
CA ILE A 15 -1.73 -17.32 1.93
C ILE A 15 -1.60 -17.99 3.30
N HIS A 16 -1.05 -19.20 3.36
CA HIS A 16 -0.97 -19.99 4.60
C HIS A 16 0.37 -19.86 5.34
N ASP A 17 1.37 -19.18 4.74
CA ASP A 17 2.72 -19.01 5.31
C ASP A 17 2.82 -17.72 6.14
N GLY A 18 1.85 -17.54 7.06
CA GLY A 18 1.77 -16.38 7.92
C GLY A 18 2.85 -16.40 9.02
N VAL A 19 3.52 -15.27 9.23
CA VAL A 19 4.47 -15.09 10.33
C VAL A 19 3.74 -14.53 11.56
N PRO A 20 3.99 -15.06 12.78
CA PRO A 20 3.39 -14.51 14.00
C PRO A 20 3.77 -13.04 14.23
N VAL A 21 2.79 -12.24 14.65
CA VAL A 21 2.98 -10.84 15.04
C VAL A 21 2.97 -10.74 16.56
N ALA A 22 3.84 -9.90 17.13
CA ALA A 22 3.85 -9.65 18.58
C ALA A 22 2.49 -9.12 19.05
N GLY A 23 1.91 -9.76 20.07
CA GLY A 23 0.52 -9.51 20.47
C GLY A 23 0.22 -8.06 20.87
N GLU A 24 1.15 -7.40 21.56
CA GLU A 24 0.99 -6.00 21.96
C GLU A 24 1.03 -5.05 20.76
N ALA A 25 1.93 -5.30 19.78
CA ALA A 25 1.97 -4.53 18.54
C ALA A 25 0.67 -4.69 17.74
N PHE A 26 0.13 -5.91 17.66
CA PHE A 26 -1.15 -6.16 17.00
C PHE A 26 -2.31 -5.45 17.73
N ARG A 27 -2.37 -5.53 19.06
CA ARG A 27 -3.37 -4.84 19.88
C ARG A 27 -3.32 -3.32 19.66
N GLN A 28 -2.12 -2.75 19.64
CA GLN A 28 -1.89 -1.33 19.38
C GLN A 28 -2.40 -0.95 17.99
N TRP A 29 -1.96 -1.67 16.96
CA TRP A 29 -2.35 -1.43 15.57
C TRP A 29 -3.88 -1.44 15.38
N VAL A 30 -4.57 -2.45 15.92
CA VAL A 30 -6.03 -2.54 15.82
C VAL A 30 -6.74 -1.37 16.53
N LYS A 31 -6.26 -0.97 17.70
CA LYS A 31 -6.90 0.12 18.46
C LYS A 31 -6.64 1.47 17.83
N GLU A 32 -5.39 1.80 17.55
CA GLU A 32 -4.96 3.14 17.16
C GLU A 32 -5.21 3.42 15.68
N TYR A 33 -4.88 2.47 14.79
CA TYR A 33 -5.01 2.67 13.35
C TYR A 33 -6.38 2.26 12.82
N ILE A 34 -6.83 1.04 13.12
CA ILE A 34 -8.05 0.50 12.51
C ILE A 34 -9.32 1.11 13.12
N ARG A 35 -9.40 1.17 14.45
CA ARG A 35 -10.59 1.71 15.15
C ARG A 35 -10.47 3.21 15.42
N GLY A 36 -9.30 3.66 15.85
CA GLY A 36 -9.04 5.04 16.23
C GLY A 36 -8.83 5.96 15.04
N ASN A 37 -8.31 5.44 13.93
CA ASN A 37 -7.88 6.21 12.76
C ASN A 37 -6.89 7.35 13.14
N GLU A 38 -6.08 7.13 14.18
CA GLU A 38 -5.25 8.16 14.82
C GLU A 38 -4.20 8.73 13.86
N LEU A 39 -3.67 7.90 12.94
CA LEU A 39 -2.71 8.36 11.92
C LEU A 39 -3.32 9.43 11.02
N MET A 40 -4.55 9.21 10.54
CA MET A 40 -5.22 10.13 9.61
C MET A 40 -5.73 11.39 10.32
N LYS A 41 -5.95 11.31 11.63
CA LYS A 41 -6.35 12.46 12.48
C LYS A 41 -5.16 13.27 13.00
N GLY A 42 -3.92 12.80 12.81
CA GLY A 42 -2.73 13.41 13.40
C GLY A 42 -2.62 13.22 14.92
N GLU A 43 -3.27 12.20 15.47
CA GLU A 43 -3.29 11.87 16.90
C GLU A 43 -2.26 10.78 17.25
N HIS A 44 -1.73 10.06 16.25
CA HIS A 44 -0.85 8.93 16.48
C HIS A 44 0.55 9.36 16.94
N MET A 45 1.12 8.61 17.89
CA MET A 45 2.41 8.92 18.52
C MET A 45 3.42 7.79 18.31
N VAL A 46 4.62 8.12 17.84
CA VAL A 46 5.74 7.18 17.72
C VAL A 46 6.89 7.68 18.60
N LYS A 47 7.32 6.87 19.57
CA LYS A 47 8.42 7.21 20.51
C LYS A 47 8.23 8.58 21.19
N GLY A 48 6.98 8.93 21.53
CA GLY A 48 6.63 10.21 22.16
C GLY A 48 6.58 11.41 21.21
N GLN A 49 6.69 11.21 19.89
CA GLN A 49 6.55 12.24 18.88
C GLN A 49 5.25 12.06 18.11
N ALA A 50 4.50 13.16 17.93
CA ALA A 50 3.31 13.15 17.10
C ALA A 50 3.68 12.91 15.63
N VAL A 51 2.93 12.01 14.99
CA VAL A 51 3.07 11.75 13.56
C VAL A 51 2.21 12.74 12.80
N ASP A 52 2.89 13.60 12.03
CA ASP A 52 2.25 14.55 11.14
C ASP A 52 2.62 14.22 9.69
N LEU A 53 1.63 13.79 8.91
CA LEU A 53 1.79 13.39 7.50
C LEU A 53 2.15 14.57 6.59
N SER A 54 1.90 15.81 7.00
CA SER A 54 2.32 17.00 6.24
C SER A 54 3.84 17.15 6.18
N ASN A 55 4.57 16.49 7.10
CA ASN A 55 6.03 16.44 7.05
C ASN A 55 6.57 15.56 5.90
N ILE A 56 5.73 14.79 5.21
CA ILE A 56 6.13 14.03 4.02
C ILE A 56 6.23 15.01 2.84
N ARG A 57 7.47 15.42 2.53
CA ARG A 57 7.82 16.28 1.38
C ARG A 57 8.49 15.54 0.21
N ALA A 58 8.85 14.27 0.41
CA ALA A 58 9.48 13.45 -0.62
C ALA A 58 8.51 13.12 -1.76
N ASN A 59 9.02 12.82 -2.95
CA ASN A 59 8.22 12.38 -4.10
C ASN A 59 7.33 11.19 -3.70
N PHE A 60 6.04 11.26 -4.00
CA PHE A 60 5.04 10.32 -3.48
C PHE A 60 4.19 9.70 -4.61
N LEU A 61 4.33 8.40 -4.82
CA LEU A 61 3.47 7.64 -5.73
C LEU A 61 2.50 6.77 -4.92
N ASN A 62 1.20 7.05 -5.04
CA ASN A 62 0.13 6.23 -4.49
C ASN A 62 -0.48 5.35 -5.59
N VAL A 63 -0.39 4.03 -5.43
CA VAL A 63 -0.94 3.06 -6.38
C VAL A 63 -2.10 2.34 -5.73
N VAL A 64 -3.30 2.44 -6.31
CA VAL A 64 -4.53 1.91 -5.73
C VAL A 64 -5.21 0.93 -6.67
N ALA A 65 -5.65 -0.21 -6.14
CA ALA A 65 -6.46 -1.18 -6.87
C ALA A 65 -7.94 -0.78 -6.89
N LYS A 66 -8.49 -0.56 -8.08
CA LYS A 66 -9.89 -0.11 -8.26
C LYS A 66 -10.93 -1.05 -7.65
N TYR A 67 -10.66 -2.35 -7.64
CA TYR A 67 -11.60 -3.39 -7.21
C TYR A 67 -11.15 -4.08 -5.91
N ASP A 68 -10.33 -3.39 -5.11
CA ASP A 68 -9.91 -3.88 -3.81
C ASP A 68 -11.06 -3.79 -2.80
N HIS A 69 -11.37 -4.91 -2.16
CA HIS A 69 -12.39 -5.02 -1.11
C HIS A 69 -11.77 -5.13 0.29
N LEU A 70 -10.46 -5.40 0.38
CA LEU A 70 -9.73 -5.43 1.65
C LEU A 70 -9.31 -4.02 2.06
N VAL A 71 -8.81 -3.24 1.08
CA VAL A 71 -8.49 -1.82 1.25
C VAL A 71 -9.22 -1.04 0.16
N PRO A 72 -10.50 -0.67 0.37
CA PRO A 72 -11.28 0.06 -0.62
C PRO A 72 -10.59 1.34 -1.10
N PRO A 73 -10.73 1.74 -2.38
CA PRO A 73 -10.01 2.88 -2.94
C PRO A 73 -10.08 4.16 -2.12
N HIS A 74 -11.26 4.48 -1.57
CA HIS A 74 -11.45 5.70 -0.79
C HIS A 74 -10.58 5.73 0.48
N GLN A 75 -10.24 4.57 1.08
CA GLN A 75 -9.36 4.52 2.25
C GLN A 75 -7.92 4.82 1.87
N SER A 76 -7.46 4.36 0.71
CA SER A 76 -6.10 4.58 0.23
C SER A 76 -5.87 5.96 -0.37
N THR A 77 -6.91 6.59 -0.94
CA THR A 77 -6.77 7.90 -1.61
C THR A 77 -6.75 9.07 -0.64
N SER A 78 -7.37 8.96 0.54
CA SER A 78 -7.47 10.07 1.51
C SER A 78 -6.12 10.59 2.00
N VAL A 79 -5.07 9.78 1.98
CA VAL A 79 -3.72 10.20 2.37
C VAL A 79 -3.16 11.31 1.46
N MET A 80 -3.66 11.40 0.22
CA MET A 80 -3.21 12.40 -0.75
C MET A 80 -3.49 13.83 -0.30
N ASP A 81 -4.51 14.04 0.54
CA ASP A 81 -4.89 15.35 1.06
C ASP A 81 -4.02 15.80 2.24
N LEU A 82 -3.37 14.86 2.92
CA LEU A 82 -2.58 15.11 4.13
C LEU A 82 -1.08 15.30 3.84
N ILE A 83 -0.59 14.75 2.74
CA ILE A 83 0.83 14.79 2.35
C ILE A 83 1.16 16.10 1.62
N SER A 84 2.24 16.77 2.04
CA SER A 84 2.71 18.06 1.46
C SER A 84 3.79 17.92 0.38
N SER A 85 3.97 16.72 -0.18
CA SER A 85 4.85 16.49 -1.34
C SER A 85 4.41 17.33 -2.54
N GLU A 86 5.37 18.01 -3.18
CA GLU A 86 5.16 18.78 -4.42
C GLU A 86 5.01 17.85 -5.64
N ASP A 87 5.69 16.71 -5.62
CA ASP A 87 5.61 15.67 -6.65
C ASP A 87 4.86 14.46 -6.10
N LYS A 88 3.53 14.57 -6.05
CA LYS A 88 2.64 13.47 -5.67
C LYS A 88 1.72 13.05 -6.82
N ARG A 89 1.64 11.74 -7.05
CA ARG A 89 0.81 11.13 -8.11
C ARG A 89 -0.06 10.02 -7.53
N LEU A 90 -1.30 9.94 -7.99
CA LEU A 90 -2.23 8.85 -7.70
C LEU A 90 -2.49 8.04 -8.99
N ASP A 91 -2.17 6.76 -8.98
CA ASP A 91 -2.44 5.82 -10.06
C ASP A 91 -3.48 4.78 -9.62
N ILE A 92 -4.67 4.81 -10.23
CA ILE A 92 -5.73 3.81 -9.97
C ILE A 92 -5.69 2.74 -11.08
N ILE A 93 -5.43 1.50 -10.68
CA ILE A 93 -5.26 0.37 -11.60
C ILE A 93 -6.51 -0.53 -11.55
N PRO A 94 -7.08 -0.96 -12.70
CA PRO A 94 -8.22 -1.87 -12.74
C PRO A 94 -7.79 -3.30 -12.35
N ALA A 95 -7.64 -3.53 -11.04
CA ALA A 95 -7.24 -4.79 -10.42
C ALA A 95 -7.92 -4.93 -9.05
N GLY A 96 -7.99 -6.17 -8.54
CA GLY A 96 -8.25 -6.43 -7.12
C GLY A 96 -6.95 -6.47 -6.31
N HIS A 97 -7.03 -6.67 -4.99
CA HIS A 97 -5.92 -6.59 -4.04
C HIS A 97 -4.64 -7.30 -4.50
N VAL A 98 -4.68 -8.64 -4.61
CA VAL A 98 -3.53 -9.44 -5.04
C VAL A 98 -3.22 -9.21 -6.53
N GLY A 99 -4.26 -8.98 -7.34
CA GLY A 99 -4.13 -8.73 -8.77
C GLY A 99 -3.35 -7.46 -9.11
N LEU A 100 -3.26 -6.51 -8.17
CA LEU A 100 -2.44 -5.31 -8.30
C LEU A 100 -0.96 -5.66 -8.42
N MET A 101 -0.50 -6.68 -7.67
CA MET A 101 0.90 -7.08 -7.60
C MET A 101 1.24 -8.24 -8.53
N ALA A 102 0.36 -9.22 -8.64
CA ALA A 102 0.62 -10.49 -9.35
C ALA A 102 -0.23 -10.72 -10.60
N GLY A 103 -1.16 -9.81 -10.93
CA GLY A 103 -2.06 -9.96 -12.07
C GLY A 103 -1.43 -9.56 -13.41
N ARG A 104 -2.13 -9.85 -14.51
CA ARG A 104 -1.73 -9.42 -15.86
C ARG A 104 -1.54 -7.89 -15.95
N ASN A 105 -2.43 -7.12 -15.33
CA ASN A 105 -2.29 -5.67 -15.27
C ASN A 105 -1.05 -5.23 -14.45
N ALA A 106 -0.61 -6.02 -13.47
CA ALA A 106 0.62 -5.74 -12.75
C ALA A 106 1.82 -5.80 -13.72
N ARG A 107 1.98 -6.93 -14.41
CA ARG A 107 3.08 -7.18 -15.36
C ARG A 107 3.17 -6.16 -16.50
N TYR A 108 2.03 -5.86 -17.13
CA TYR A 108 2.04 -5.07 -18.37
C TYR A 108 1.71 -3.59 -18.18
N LYS A 109 1.23 -3.17 -17.00
CA LYS A 109 0.86 -1.77 -16.75
C LYS A 109 1.54 -1.19 -15.52
N LEU A 110 1.42 -1.84 -14.36
CA LEU A 110 1.95 -1.28 -13.11
C LEU A 110 3.48 -1.26 -13.08
N TRP A 111 4.11 -2.43 -13.22
CA TRP A 111 5.56 -2.55 -13.02
C TRP A 111 6.39 -1.67 -13.99
N PRO A 112 6.06 -1.59 -15.29
CA PRO A 112 6.75 -0.66 -16.20
C PRO A 112 6.57 0.81 -15.80
N LYS A 113 5.36 1.22 -15.38
CA LYS A 113 5.09 2.59 -14.93
C LYS A 113 5.83 2.95 -13.64
N LEU A 114 5.89 2.02 -12.69
CA LEU A 114 6.59 2.21 -11.42
C LEU A 114 8.10 2.31 -11.64
N ALA A 115 8.67 1.46 -12.50
CA ALA A 115 10.08 1.53 -12.89
C ALA A 115 10.41 2.87 -13.57
N SER A 116 9.60 3.33 -14.53
CA SER A 116 9.77 4.63 -15.18
C SER A 116 9.69 5.79 -14.20
N TRP A 117 8.69 5.77 -13.29
CA TRP A 117 8.51 6.84 -12.29
C TRP A 117 9.71 6.94 -11.34
N LEU A 118 10.26 5.78 -10.93
CA LEU A 118 11.48 5.73 -10.11
C LEU A 118 12.70 6.21 -10.90
N ASP A 119 12.89 5.78 -12.14
CA ASP A 119 14.05 6.15 -12.97
C ASP A 119 14.18 7.67 -13.13
N GLU A 120 13.08 8.35 -13.47
CA GLU A 120 12.99 9.81 -13.57
C GLU A 120 13.43 10.56 -12.29
N ARG A 121 13.36 9.90 -11.13
CA ARG A 121 13.58 10.49 -9.79
C ARG A 121 14.79 9.93 -9.06
N SER A 122 15.50 8.99 -9.68
CA SER A 122 16.65 8.28 -9.08
C SER A 122 17.97 8.58 -9.79
N GLN A 123 17.94 9.32 -10.90
CA GLN A 123 19.18 9.76 -11.54
C GLN A 123 19.86 10.82 -10.67
N SER A 124 21.10 10.51 -10.27
CA SER A 124 21.97 11.38 -9.46
C SER A 124 22.72 12.39 -10.33
#